data_AF-A0A7V8Y3T3-F1
#
_entry.id   AF-A0A7V8Y3T3-F1
#
_cell.length_a   1.000
_cell.length_b   1.000
_cell.length_c   1.000
_cell.angle_alpha   90.00
_cell.angle_beta   90.00
_cell.angle_gamma   90.00
#
_symmetry.space_group_name_H-M   'P 1'
#
loop_
_entity.id
_entity.type
_entity.pdbx_description
1 polymer ?
#
loop_
_entity_poly.entity_id
_entity_poly.type
_entity_poly.pdbx_seq_one_letter_code
_entity_poly.pdbx_strand_id
1 'polypeptide(L)'
;EPRAVRAVAHRCPCGLPTVVQTSPRLEDGTPFPTLYYLTCVRLRSLVSGLEADGVMQEMTDRLAQDPVLAAAYKRAHEAYLAERDAIGPLGNDVSAGGMPDRVKCLHVHVAHSLARGTGVNPFGDEALAVIGDWTRAGRCL
;
A
#
# COMPACT_ATOMS: atom_id res chain seq x y z
N GLU A 1 -5.04 -16.45 3.64
CA GLU A 1 -4.88 -15.44 4.70
C GLU A 1 -3.52 -14.75 4.58
N PRO A 2 -3.37 -13.50 5.05
CA PRO A 2 -2.07 -12.83 5.08
C PRO A 2 -1.05 -13.63 5.91
N ARG A 3 0.15 -13.81 5.38
CA ARG A 3 1.25 -14.53 6.04
C ARG A 3 2.09 -13.58 6.88
N ALA A 4 2.74 -14.10 7.92
CA ALA A 4 3.69 -13.35 8.75
C ALA A 4 3.11 -12.07 9.39
N VAL A 5 1.84 -12.09 9.79
CA VAL A 5 1.17 -10.94 10.40
C VAL A 5 1.80 -10.62 11.76
N ARG A 6 2.15 -9.34 11.96
CA ARG A 6 2.68 -8.80 13.21
C ARG A 6 1.66 -7.98 13.97
N ALA A 7 0.92 -7.13 13.27
CA ALA A 7 -0.02 -6.19 13.86
C ALA A 7 -1.14 -5.81 12.88
N VAL A 8 -2.23 -5.28 13.42
CA VAL A 8 -3.25 -4.59 12.62
C VAL A 8 -2.83 -3.13 12.49
N ALA A 9 -2.52 -2.69 11.28
CA ALA A 9 -2.06 -1.32 11.00
C ALA A 9 -3.23 -0.34 10.79
N HIS A 10 -4.38 -0.83 10.32
CA HIS A 10 -5.59 -0.03 10.16
C HIS A 10 -6.86 -0.86 10.33
N ARG A 11 -7.90 -0.28 10.93
CA ARG A 11 -9.23 -0.90 11.09
C ARG A 11 -10.30 -0.08 10.37
N CYS A 12 -11.22 -0.80 9.74
CA CYS A 12 -12.44 -0.22 9.19
C CYS A 12 -13.37 0.16 10.37
N PRO A 13 -14.22 1.19 10.23
CA PRO A 13 -15.28 1.47 11.21
C PRO A 13 -16.19 0.28 11.53
N CYS A 14 -16.31 -0.71 10.63
CA CYS A 14 -17.03 -1.96 10.90
C CYS A 14 -16.29 -2.94 11.85
N GLY A 15 -15.13 -2.56 12.39
CA GLY A 15 -14.32 -3.30 13.36
C GLY A 15 -13.29 -4.26 12.73
N LEU A 16 -13.45 -4.62 11.45
CA LEU A 16 -12.56 -5.54 10.76
C LEU A 16 -11.23 -4.89 10.34
N PRO A 17 -10.10 -5.63 10.36
CA PRO A 17 -8.83 -5.13 9.84
C PRO A 17 -8.92 -4.75 8.36
N THR A 18 -8.52 -3.52 8.03
CA THR A 18 -8.34 -3.10 6.64
C THR A 18 -6.93 -3.36 6.16
N VAL A 19 -5.94 -3.17 7.03
CA VAL A 19 -4.52 -3.37 6.73
C VAL A 19 -3.87 -4.10 7.88
N VAL A 20 -3.03 -5.08 7.55
CA VAL A 20 -2.12 -5.72 8.49
C VAL A 20 -0.68 -5.35 8.15
N GLN A 21 0.16 -5.24 9.17
CA GLN A 21 1.60 -5.14 9.04
C GLN A 21 2.22 -6.54 9.12
N THR A 22 3.16 -6.87 8.25
CA THR A 22 3.78 -8.19 8.13
C THR A 22 5.29 -8.15 8.35
N SER A 23 5.88 -9.29 8.74
CA SER A 23 7.34 -9.40 8.87
C SER A 23 8.00 -9.38 7.49
N PRO A 24 9.19 -8.77 7.36
CA PRO A 24 9.93 -8.73 6.10
C PRO A 24 10.45 -10.11 5.67
N ARG A 25 10.37 -11.12 6.53
CA ARG A 25 10.67 -12.52 6.23
C ARG A 25 9.58 -13.43 6.74
N LEU A 26 9.40 -14.54 6.05
CA LEU A 26 8.60 -15.67 6.52
C LEU A 26 9.36 -16.46 7.59
N GLU A 27 8.68 -17.40 8.26
CA GLU A 27 9.28 -18.25 9.32
C GLU A 27 10.46 -19.09 8.82
N ASP A 28 10.45 -19.47 7.54
CA ASP A 28 11.54 -20.19 6.87
C ASP A 28 12.70 -19.28 6.39
N GLY A 29 12.62 -17.98 6.69
CA GLY A 29 13.63 -16.98 6.32
C GLY A 29 13.45 -16.37 4.91
N THR A 30 12.48 -16.86 4.12
CA THR A 30 12.20 -16.37 2.77
C THR A 30 11.86 -14.87 2.80
N PRO A 31 12.49 -14.03 1.95
CA PRO A 31 12.15 -12.61 1.84
C PRO A 31 10.67 -12.38 1.51
N PHE A 32 10.04 -11.47 2.26
CA PHE A 32 8.66 -11.05 2.10
C PHE A 32 8.60 -9.50 2.16
N PRO A 33 8.90 -8.81 1.05
CA PRO A 33 9.18 -7.36 1.08
C PRO A 33 7.96 -6.49 1.37
N THR A 34 6.75 -7.02 1.17
CA THR A 34 5.51 -6.32 1.47
C THR A 34 5.32 -6.24 2.98
N LEU A 35 5.45 -5.04 3.53
CA LEU A 35 5.22 -4.69 4.93
C LEU A 35 3.74 -4.43 5.24
N TYR A 36 2.96 -3.89 4.31
CA TYR A 36 1.55 -3.54 4.49
C TYR A 36 0.67 -4.31 3.51
N TYR A 37 -0.27 -5.09 4.04
CA TYR A 37 -1.16 -5.94 3.25
C TYR A 37 -2.62 -5.54 3.45
N LEU A 38 -3.31 -5.23 2.35
CA LEU A 38 -4.72 -4.87 2.35
C LEU A 38 -5.59 -6.13 2.56
N THR A 39 -6.40 -6.15 3.61
CA THR A 39 -7.23 -7.31 4.00
C THR A 39 -8.73 -7.11 3.83
N CYS A 40 -9.21 -5.87 3.78
CA CYS A 40 -10.63 -5.58 3.59
C CYS A 40 -11.12 -6.06 2.23
N VAL A 41 -12.02 -7.06 2.20
CA VAL A 41 -12.53 -7.68 0.96
C VAL A 41 -13.15 -6.63 0.03
N ARG A 42 -14.00 -5.76 0.57
CA ARG A 42 -14.63 -4.68 -0.21
C ARG A 42 -13.59 -3.72 -0.81
N LEU A 43 -12.67 -3.23 0.01
CA LEU A 43 -11.70 -2.24 -0.45
C LEU A 43 -10.75 -2.85 -1.48
N ARG A 44 -10.34 -4.11 -1.30
CA ARG A 44 -9.59 -4.86 -2.31
C ARG A 44 -10.34 -4.93 -3.63
N SER A 45 -11.63 -5.28 -3.61
CA SER A 45 -12.44 -5.33 -4.83
C SER A 45 -12.54 -3.99 -5.54
N LEU A 46 -12.69 -2.89 -4.80
CA LEU A 46 -12.75 -1.54 -5.37
C LEU A 46 -11.40 -1.14 -5.98
N VAL A 47 -10.31 -1.43 -5.28
CA VAL A 47 -8.94 -1.19 -5.79
C VAL A 47 -8.67 -2.03 -7.04
N SER A 48 -9.08 -3.30 -7.08
CA SER A 48 -8.98 -4.13 -8.29
C SER A 48 -9.76 -3.54 -9.47
N GLY A 49 -10.90 -2.90 -9.23
CA GLY A 49 -11.64 -2.17 -10.26
C GLY A 49 -10.80 -1.04 -10.87
N LEU A 50 -10.20 -0.19 -10.03
CA LEU A 50 -9.31 0.88 -10.50
C LEU A 50 -8.09 0.33 -11.26
N GLU A 51 -7.48 -0.76 -10.78
CA GLU A 51 -6.37 -1.41 -11.47
C GLU A 51 -6.77 -1.91 -12.87
N ALA A 52 -8.00 -2.44 -13.01
CA ALA A 52 -8.54 -2.91 -14.29
C ALA A 52 -8.86 -1.76 -15.26
N ASP A 53 -9.20 -0.58 -14.74
CA ASP A 53 -9.43 0.63 -15.54
C ASP A 53 -8.12 1.25 -16.09
N GLY A 54 -6.96 0.68 -15.75
CA GLY A 54 -5.67 1.06 -16.35
C GLY A 54 -4.99 2.27 -15.71
N VAL A 55 -5.53 2.80 -14.61
CA VAL A 55 -5.05 4.05 -13.97
C VAL A 55 -3.58 4.01 -13.55
N MET A 56 -3.03 2.82 -13.32
CA MET A 56 -1.62 2.65 -12.92
C MET A 56 -0.62 3.09 -14.00
N GLN A 57 -0.99 2.95 -15.27
CA GLN A 57 -0.14 3.40 -16.37
C GLN A 57 -0.06 4.93 -16.37
N GLU A 58 -1.21 5.61 -16.27
CA GLU A 58 -1.29 7.07 -16.18
C GLU A 58 -0.53 7.61 -14.97
N MET A 59 -0.70 6.97 -13.80
CA MET A 59 0.06 7.32 -12.59
C MET A 59 1.57 7.15 -12.79
N THR A 60 2.01 6.10 -13.48
CA THR A 60 3.42 5.89 -13.81
C THR A 60 3.94 6.96 -14.76
N ASP A 61 3.18 7.30 -15.81
CA ASP A 61 3.60 8.30 -16.80
C ASP A 61 3.74 9.70 -16.18
N ARG A 62 2.89 10.03 -15.20
CA ARG A 62 2.96 11.29 -14.43
C ARG A 62 4.26 11.45 -13.64
N LEU A 63 4.90 10.37 -13.19
CA LEU A 63 6.18 10.44 -12.47
C LEU A 63 7.29 11.09 -13.32
N ALA A 64 7.25 10.91 -14.65
CA ALA A 64 8.22 11.54 -15.55
C ALA A 64 7.93 13.04 -15.81
N GLN A 65 6.70 13.47 -15.56
CA GLN A 65 6.21 14.81 -15.94
C GLN A 65 6.08 15.75 -14.74
N ASP A 66 5.93 15.20 -13.53
CA ASP A 66 5.76 15.95 -12.29
C ASP A 66 6.88 15.64 -11.28
N PRO A 67 7.94 16.46 -11.23
CA PRO A 67 9.04 16.28 -10.28
C PRO A 67 8.61 16.37 -8.81
N VAL A 68 7.54 17.09 -8.50
CA VAL A 68 7.05 17.24 -7.13
C VAL A 68 6.37 15.94 -6.68
N LEU A 69 5.52 15.36 -7.54
CA LEU A 69 4.92 14.05 -7.34
C LEU A 69 6.00 12.96 -7.22
N ALA A 70 6.98 12.93 -8.12
CA ALA A 70 8.07 11.97 -8.09
C ALA A 70 8.87 12.08 -6.78
N ALA A 71 9.17 13.30 -6.32
CA ALA A 71 9.84 13.51 -5.04
C ALA A 71 9.00 13.04 -3.85
N ALA A 72 7.67 13.27 -3.86
CA ALA A 72 6.77 12.78 -2.82
C ALA A 72 6.72 11.24 -2.78
N TYR A 73 6.63 10.61 -3.95
CA TYR A 73 6.60 9.16 -4.08
C TYR A 73 7.94 8.51 -3.69
N LYS A 74 9.08 9.18 -3.98
CA LYS A 74 10.40 8.78 -3.49
C LYS A 74 10.52 8.87 -1.97
N ARG A 75 9.98 9.91 -1.33
CA ARG A 75 9.93 9.98 0.14
C ARG A 75 9.07 8.86 0.74
N ALA A 76 7.94 8.53 0.11
CA ALA A 76 7.10 7.40 0.51
C ALA A 76 7.88 6.07 0.45
N HIS A 77 8.66 5.88 -0.61
CA HIS A 77 9.55 4.74 -0.80
C HIS A 77 10.60 4.62 0.32
N GLU A 78 11.31 5.71 0.60
CA GLU A 78 12.38 5.74 1.62
C GLU A 78 11.82 5.48 3.02
N ALA A 79 10.68 6.10 3.37
CA ALA A 79 10.01 5.87 4.63
C ALA A 79 9.58 4.41 4.79
N TYR A 80 9.08 3.78 3.71
CA TYR A 80 8.71 2.37 3.70
C TYR A 80 9.91 1.46 3.95
N LEU A 81 11.04 1.71 3.26
CA LEU A 81 12.27 0.93 3.44
C LEU A 81 12.81 1.08 4.86
N ALA A 82 12.88 2.30 5.38
CA ALA A 82 13.35 2.58 6.73
C ALA A 82 12.52 1.82 7.78
N GLU A 83 11.19 1.81 7.64
CA GLU A 83 10.33 1.08 8.55
C GLU A 83 10.48 -0.45 8.43
N ARG A 84 10.53 -0.97 7.20
CA ARG A 84 10.74 -2.40 6.96
C ARG A 84 12.08 -2.87 7.54
N ASP A 85 13.15 -2.11 7.29
CA ASP A 85 14.50 -2.49 7.67
C ASP A 85 14.75 -2.34 9.18
N ALA A 86 14.01 -1.46 9.86
CA ALA A 86 13.96 -1.42 11.32
C ALA A 86 13.37 -2.70 11.93
N ILE A 87 12.50 -3.42 11.20
CA ILE A 87 11.95 -4.72 11.63
C ILE A 87 12.92 -5.86 11.28
N GLY A 88 13.50 -5.81 10.09
CA GLY A 88 14.41 -6.84 9.61
C GLY A 88 14.91 -6.52 8.20
N PRO A 89 16.20 -6.16 8.04
CA PRO A 89 16.72 -5.75 6.74
C PRO A 89 16.71 -6.90 5.72
N LEU A 90 16.32 -6.56 4.49
CA LEU A 90 16.36 -7.49 3.35
C LEU A 90 17.62 -7.36 2.49
N GLY A 91 18.43 -6.32 2.73
CA GLY A 91 19.66 -6.08 1.97
C GLY A 91 19.40 -5.64 0.52
N ASN A 92 18.25 -5.02 0.26
CA ASN A 92 17.89 -4.46 -1.04
C ASN A 92 16.98 -3.24 -0.87
N ASP A 93 16.95 -2.40 -1.89
CA ASP A 93 16.11 -1.20 -1.93
C ASP A 93 14.75 -1.49 -2.59
N VAL A 94 14.32 -2.75 -2.63
CA VAL A 94 13.01 -3.10 -3.21
C VAL A 94 11.94 -2.94 -2.14
N SER A 95 11.22 -1.82 -2.20
CA SER A 95 10.01 -1.62 -1.39
C SER A 95 8.83 -2.47 -1.91
N ALA A 96 7.65 -1.89 -2.12
CA ALA A 96 6.49 -2.60 -2.62
C ALA A 96 5.71 -1.77 -3.64
N GLY A 97 4.85 -2.44 -4.41
CA GLY A 97 3.86 -1.78 -5.28
C GLY A 97 4.41 -1.03 -6.49
N GLY A 98 5.72 -0.87 -6.69
CA GLY A 98 6.22 -0.04 -7.81
C GLY A 98 7.29 0.95 -7.48
N MET A 99 7.27 1.38 -6.23
CA MET A 99 8.05 2.48 -5.73
C MET A 99 9.56 2.32 -5.99
N PRO A 100 10.27 3.41 -6.31
CA PRO A 100 9.75 4.78 -6.50
C PRO A 100 9.42 5.12 -7.97
N ASP A 101 9.70 4.25 -8.93
CA ASP A 101 9.75 4.66 -10.34
C ASP A 101 8.52 4.30 -11.17
N ARG A 102 7.63 3.46 -10.63
CA ARG A 102 6.41 3.01 -11.31
C ARG A 102 5.30 2.69 -10.33
N VAL A 103 4.11 2.43 -10.84
CA VAL A 103 2.97 1.89 -10.08
C VAL A 103 2.60 0.54 -10.68
N LYS A 104 2.83 -0.55 -9.94
CA LYS A 104 2.51 -1.95 -10.34
C LYS A 104 1.25 -2.48 -9.67
N CYS A 105 0.93 -1.99 -8.47
CA CYS A 105 -0.20 -2.49 -7.67
C CYS A 105 -0.65 -1.45 -6.64
N LEU A 106 -1.88 -0.97 -6.78
CA LEU A 106 -2.51 0.00 -5.90
C LEU A 106 -2.85 -0.57 -4.52
N HIS A 107 -3.04 -1.89 -4.39
CA HIS A 107 -3.35 -2.51 -3.10
C HIS A 107 -2.31 -2.17 -2.03
N VAL A 108 -1.04 -2.19 -2.40
CA VAL A 108 0.07 -1.82 -1.50
C VAL A 108 0.08 -0.33 -1.20
N HIS A 109 -0.20 0.52 -2.19
CA HIS A 109 -0.19 1.97 -2.00
C HIS A 109 -1.33 2.43 -1.09
N VAL A 110 -2.54 1.91 -1.32
CA VAL A 110 -3.69 2.10 -0.45
C VAL A 110 -3.42 1.56 0.95
N ALA A 111 -2.82 0.37 1.07
CA ALA A 111 -2.45 -0.18 2.37
C ALA A 111 -1.43 0.71 3.10
N HIS A 112 -0.44 1.26 2.40
CA HIS A 112 0.56 2.15 2.97
C HIS A 112 -0.06 3.47 3.46
N SER A 113 -0.91 4.11 2.64
CA SER A 113 -1.65 5.32 3.03
C SER A 113 -2.52 5.10 4.26
N LEU A 114 -3.27 4.00 4.32
CA LEU A 114 -4.12 3.71 5.48
C LEU A 114 -3.31 3.40 6.75
N ALA A 115 -2.16 2.76 6.61
CA ALA A 115 -1.31 2.41 7.75
C ALA A 115 -0.59 3.62 8.35
N ARG A 116 -0.18 4.59 7.50
CA ARG A 116 0.68 5.71 7.91
C ARG A 116 -0.01 7.07 7.92
N GLY A 117 -1.21 7.15 7.36
CA GLY A 117 -2.00 8.37 7.23
C GLY A 117 -1.88 9.03 5.86
N THR A 118 -2.86 9.89 5.57
CA THR A 118 -2.92 10.70 4.35
C THR A 118 -1.69 11.61 4.23
N GLY A 119 -1.19 11.78 3.02
CA GLY A 119 0.01 12.53 2.68
C GLY A 119 1.28 11.68 2.62
N VAL A 120 1.23 10.42 3.04
CA VAL A 120 2.40 9.53 3.05
C VAL A 120 2.64 8.88 1.69
N ASN A 121 1.60 8.39 1.02
CA ASN A 121 1.72 7.79 -0.31
C ASN A 121 0.76 8.47 -1.29
N PRO A 122 1.26 9.29 -2.24
CA PRO A 122 0.39 10.09 -3.10
C PRO A 122 -0.59 9.25 -3.92
N PHE A 123 -0.15 8.12 -4.50
CA PHE A 123 -1.04 7.27 -5.29
C PHE A 123 -2.01 6.44 -4.44
N GLY A 124 -1.62 6.09 -3.21
CA GLY A 124 -2.53 5.48 -2.25
C GLY A 124 -3.65 6.43 -1.87
N ASP A 125 -3.30 7.70 -1.65
CA ASP A 125 -4.24 8.77 -1.31
C ASP A 125 -5.18 9.11 -2.48
N GLU A 126 -4.63 9.22 -3.70
CA GLU A 126 -5.43 9.42 -4.92
C GLU A 126 -6.43 8.27 -5.14
N ALA A 127 -5.99 7.01 -5.00
CA ALA A 127 -6.87 5.85 -5.14
C ALA A 127 -8.00 5.85 -4.09
N LEU A 128 -7.68 6.18 -2.83
CA LEU A 128 -8.69 6.33 -1.78
C LEU A 128 -9.67 7.47 -2.07
N ALA A 129 -9.19 8.58 -2.63
CA ALA A 129 -10.04 9.71 -3.01
C ALA A 129 -11.02 9.33 -4.14
N VAL A 130 -10.56 8.59 -5.15
CA VAL A 130 -11.43 8.09 -6.25
C VAL A 130 -12.45 7.08 -5.72
N ILE A 131 -12.04 6.17 -4.83
CA ILE A 131 -12.94 5.17 -4.23
C ILE A 131 -14.00 5.84 -3.34
N GLY A 132 -13.65 6.92 -2.65
CA GLY A 132 -14.54 7.62 -1.72
C GLY A 132 -14.86 6.79 -0.48
N ASP A 133 -16.02 7.06 0.13
CA ASP A 133 -16.43 6.42 1.39
C ASP A 133 -16.92 4.99 1.19
N TRP A 134 -15.98 4.03 1.13
CA TRP A 134 -16.28 2.59 0.99
C TRP A 134 -16.95 1.98 2.24
N THR A 135 -17.04 2.72 3.35
CA THR A 135 -17.57 2.22 4.62
C THR A 135 -19.10 2.24 4.66
N ARG A 136 -19.74 3.06 3.82
CA ARG A 136 -21.21 3.24 3.76
C ARG A 136 -21.99 1.97 3.45
N ALA A 137 -21.42 1.02 2.72
CA ALA A 137 -22.08 -0.23 2.36
C ALA A 137 -22.15 -1.25 3.52
N GLY A 138 -21.99 -0.82 4.79
CA GLY A 138 -22.08 -1.68 5.96
C GLY A 138 -20.84 -2.55 6.19
N ARG A 139 -21.01 -3.68 6.88
CA ARG A 139 -19.90 -4.57 7.27
C ARG A 139 -19.19 -5.20 6.06
N CYS A 140 -17.85 -5.22 6.07
CA CYS A 140 -17.02 -5.65 4.94
C CYS A 140 -16.83 -7.17 4.85
N LEU A 141 -17.94 -7.92 4.81
CA LEU A 141 -17.95 -9.37 4.57
C LEU A 141 -18.19 -9.70 3.09
#